data_AF-A0A951F3L0-F1
#
_entry.id   AF-A0A951F3L0-F1
#
_cell.length_a   1.000
_cell.length_b   1.000
_cell.length_c   1.000
_cell.angle_alpha   90.00
_cell.angle_beta   90.00
_cell.angle_gamma   90.00
#
_symmetry.space_group_name_H-M   'P 1'
#
loop_
_entity.id
_entity.type
_entity.pdbx_description
1 polymer ?
#
loop_
_entity_poly.entity_id
_entity_poly.type
_entity_poly.pdbx_seq_one_letter_code
_entity_poly.pdbx_strand_id
1 'polypeptide(L)'
;MTIGVAFGTAAALMAGAASWQKTDPAQWTSEDVYQILNSSGWSKTVKVSVARTAGYGGGNGGGGGGGTWGEGMPGGGGMGRGGWGGGGMGRGRRGGYPPGDQGTPVTVQWASALPVRLAEAKTSGGEVNAAEMKPLNEYVIAVVGFPKSGFEPRQSDSGEAPDDGQLADHLKVITVLSYGSQRLNPVKVELNQGRDGRAVFHFEKSAPITLEDKDAEFRITSDRMEIKKKFALKEMEYQGKLEI
;
A
#
# COMPACT_ATOMS: atom_id res chain seq x y z
N MET A 1 -6.84 -53.35 21.65
CA MET A 1 -6.68 -51.89 21.78
C MET A 1 -5.64 -51.45 20.76
N THR A 2 -6.08 -50.92 19.63
CA THR A 2 -5.23 -50.42 18.54
C THR A 2 -4.98 -48.94 18.78
N ILE A 3 -3.73 -48.56 19.02
CA ILE A 3 -3.32 -47.16 19.17
C ILE A 3 -2.90 -46.66 17.79
N GLY A 4 -3.73 -45.80 17.20
CA GLY A 4 -3.40 -45.08 15.97
C GLY A 4 -2.40 -43.96 16.25
N VAL A 5 -1.26 -43.99 15.56
CA VAL A 5 -0.30 -42.88 15.57
C VAL A 5 -0.73 -41.89 14.48
N ALA A 6 -1.25 -40.74 14.91
CA ALA A 6 -1.52 -39.62 14.02
C ALA A 6 -0.22 -38.86 13.76
N PHE A 7 0.28 -38.92 12.52
CA PHE A 7 1.33 -38.03 12.05
C PHE A 7 0.72 -36.67 11.74
N GLY A 8 0.83 -35.74 12.68
CA GLY A 8 0.59 -34.32 12.44
C GLY A 8 1.85 -33.68 11.87
N THR A 9 1.96 -33.56 10.56
CA THR A 9 2.97 -32.71 9.93
C THR A 9 2.56 -31.25 10.05
N ALA A 10 3.12 -30.57 11.05
CA ALA A 10 3.13 -29.11 11.09
C ALA A 10 4.11 -28.61 10.02
N ALA A 11 3.60 -28.06 8.93
CA ALA A 11 4.41 -27.37 7.93
C ALA A 11 4.92 -26.05 8.53
N ALA A 12 6.16 -26.07 9.03
CA ALA A 12 6.90 -24.85 9.33
C ALA A 12 7.22 -24.15 8.00
N LEU A 13 6.64 -22.97 7.77
CA LEU A 13 7.03 -22.06 6.69
C LEU A 13 8.42 -21.52 7.01
N MET A 14 9.44 -22.31 6.71
CA MET A 14 10.80 -21.83 6.56
C MET A 14 10.80 -20.94 5.31
N ALA A 15 11.16 -19.66 5.47
CA ALA A 15 11.41 -18.73 4.37
C ALA A 15 12.70 -19.13 3.62
N GLY A 16 12.71 -20.33 3.05
CA GLY A 16 13.68 -20.77 2.07
C GLY A 16 13.38 -20.10 0.73
N ALA A 17 14.43 -19.86 -0.06
CA ALA A 17 14.33 -19.40 -1.44
C ALA A 17 13.16 -20.12 -2.15
N ALA A 18 12.18 -19.34 -2.60
CA ALA A 18 10.99 -19.89 -3.24
C ALA A 18 11.40 -20.78 -4.43
N SER A 19 10.73 -21.91 -4.61
CA SER A 19 11.13 -22.95 -5.59
C SER A 19 11.31 -22.40 -7.00
N TRP A 20 10.52 -21.39 -7.39
CA TRP A 20 10.59 -20.73 -8.69
C TRP A 20 11.94 -20.06 -8.99
N GLN A 21 12.73 -19.68 -7.97
CA GLN A 21 14.02 -18.99 -8.16
C GLN A 21 15.06 -19.88 -8.87
N LYS A 22 14.91 -21.21 -8.77
CA LYS A 22 15.80 -22.19 -9.41
C LYS A 22 15.23 -22.77 -10.70
N THR A 23 14.00 -22.38 -11.03
CA THR A 23 13.27 -22.89 -12.19
C THR A 23 13.46 -21.96 -13.37
N ASP A 24 13.51 -22.53 -14.58
CA ASP A 24 13.47 -21.76 -15.81
C ASP A 24 12.18 -20.90 -15.85
N PRO A 25 12.27 -19.59 -16.13
CA PRO A 25 11.10 -18.71 -16.26
C PRO A 25 10.00 -19.22 -17.20
N ALA A 26 10.37 -19.96 -18.26
CA ALA A 26 9.42 -20.59 -19.16
C ALA A 26 8.52 -21.62 -18.44
N GLN A 27 9.01 -22.24 -17.37
CA GLN A 27 8.32 -23.27 -16.59
C GLN A 27 7.56 -22.75 -15.36
N TRP A 28 7.63 -21.45 -15.03
CA TRP A 28 6.87 -20.88 -13.91
C TRP A 28 5.35 -21.08 -14.04
N THR A 29 4.69 -21.45 -12.95
CA THR A 29 3.22 -21.53 -12.94
C THR A 29 2.58 -20.16 -12.72
N SER A 30 1.25 -20.09 -12.83
CA SER A 30 0.50 -18.89 -12.48
C SER A 30 0.70 -18.48 -11.01
N GLU A 31 0.84 -19.46 -10.11
CA GLU A 31 1.14 -19.23 -8.70
C GLU A 31 2.53 -18.65 -8.50
N ASP A 32 3.54 -19.14 -9.23
CA ASP A 32 4.90 -18.58 -9.18
C ASP A 32 4.90 -17.11 -9.63
N VAL A 33 4.26 -16.82 -10.77
CA VAL A 33 4.09 -15.45 -11.29
C VAL A 33 3.38 -14.56 -10.26
N TYR A 34 2.29 -15.06 -9.66
CA TYR A 34 1.57 -14.32 -8.63
C TYR A 34 2.46 -14.02 -7.42
N GLN A 35 3.23 -14.99 -6.95
CA GLN A 35 4.18 -14.79 -5.85
C GLN A 35 5.26 -13.77 -6.20
N ILE A 36 5.85 -13.84 -7.40
CA ILE A 36 6.87 -12.89 -7.86
C ILE A 36 6.32 -11.46 -7.85
N LEU A 37 5.11 -11.28 -8.38
CA LEU A 37 4.50 -9.97 -8.55
C LEU A 37 3.84 -9.42 -7.27
N ASN A 38 3.51 -10.23 -6.26
CA ASN A 38 2.74 -9.75 -5.10
C ASN A 38 3.37 -10.07 -3.73
N SER A 39 4.24 -11.07 -3.64
CA SER A 39 4.82 -11.53 -2.39
C SER A 39 6.21 -12.14 -2.56
N SER A 40 7.16 -11.32 -3.01
CA SER A 40 8.57 -11.67 -3.18
C SER A 40 9.49 -10.61 -2.55
N GLY A 41 10.81 -10.80 -2.61
CA GLY A 41 11.78 -9.78 -2.20
C GLY A 41 11.64 -8.48 -3.00
N TRP A 42 11.17 -8.55 -4.24
CA TRP A 42 10.97 -7.42 -5.15
C TRP A 42 9.57 -6.81 -5.08
N SER A 43 8.60 -7.51 -4.50
CA SER A 43 7.19 -7.12 -4.57
C SER A 43 6.46 -7.42 -3.28
N LYS A 44 5.76 -6.43 -2.72
CA LYS A 44 4.91 -6.66 -1.55
C LYS A 44 3.64 -5.82 -1.57
N THR A 45 2.50 -6.47 -1.34
CA THR A 45 1.27 -5.78 -1.00
C THR A 45 1.36 -5.17 0.41
N VAL A 46 1.16 -3.86 0.50
CA VAL A 46 1.09 -3.08 1.73
C VAL A 46 -0.27 -2.40 1.84
N LYS A 47 -0.71 -2.16 3.07
CA LYS A 47 -1.90 -1.34 3.31
C LYS A 47 -1.46 0.11 3.40
N VAL A 48 -2.13 0.99 2.65
CA VAL A 48 -1.79 2.41 2.67
C VAL A 48 -2.20 3.01 4.01
N SER A 49 -1.29 3.76 4.62
CA SER A 49 -1.57 4.47 5.87
C SER A 49 -2.24 5.80 5.55
N VAL A 50 -3.44 6.03 6.07
CA VAL A 50 -4.09 7.33 6.03
C VAL A 50 -3.57 8.17 7.19
N ALA A 51 -2.95 9.30 6.89
CA ALA A 51 -2.58 10.30 7.88
C ALA A 51 -3.88 10.79 8.53
N ARG A 52 -4.09 10.41 9.79
CA ARG A 52 -5.18 10.99 10.58
C ARG A 52 -4.77 12.42 10.85
N THR A 53 -5.44 13.38 10.20
CA THR A 53 -5.31 14.79 10.54
C THR A 53 -5.55 14.94 12.04
N ALA A 54 -4.49 15.15 12.82
CA ALA A 54 -4.59 15.66 14.17
C ALA A 54 -5.04 17.12 14.05
N GLY A 55 -6.34 17.31 13.90
CA GLY A 55 -6.95 18.63 13.96
C GLY A 55 -6.83 19.17 15.38
N TYR A 56 -5.90 20.10 15.58
CA TYR A 56 -6.00 21.07 16.65
C TYR A 56 -7.26 21.92 16.41
N GLY A 57 -8.18 21.92 17.38
CA GLY A 57 -9.24 22.91 17.51
C GLY A 57 -10.66 22.36 17.50
N GLY A 58 -11.29 22.33 18.69
CA GLY A 58 -12.73 22.15 18.82
C GLY A 58 -13.12 21.27 20.01
N GLY A 59 -12.79 21.69 21.23
CA GLY A 59 -13.36 21.05 22.42
C GLY A 59 -14.88 21.19 22.43
N ASN A 60 -15.58 20.08 22.63
CA ASN A 60 -16.82 20.04 23.39
C ASN A 60 -17.20 18.58 23.72
N GLY A 61 -17.53 18.33 24.98
CA GLY A 61 -18.37 17.18 25.37
C GLY A 61 -17.63 15.95 25.87
N GLY A 62 -16.99 16.06 27.03
CA GLY A 62 -16.52 14.92 27.81
C GLY A 62 -17.65 13.94 28.13
N GLY A 63 -17.32 12.66 28.07
CA GLY A 63 -18.18 11.58 28.52
C GLY A 63 -18.37 11.61 30.04
N GLY A 64 -19.64 11.48 30.44
CA GLY A 64 -20.10 10.49 31.41
C GLY A 64 -19.63 10.62 32.86
N GLY A 65 -20.59 10.91 33.73
CA GLY A 65 -20.71 10.19 35.00
C GLY A 65 -20.74 11.05 36.25
N GLY A 66 -21.78 10.84 37.07
CA GLY A 66 -21.75 11.17 38.49
C GLY A 66 -22.68 12.32 38.86
N GLY A 67 -23.77 11.99 39.56
CA GLY A 67 -24.73 12.95 40.06
C GLY A 67 -24.30 13.63 41.36
N THR A 68 -25.29 14.33 41.90
CA THR A 68 -25.45 14.74 43.30
C THR A 68 -24.93 16.14 43.64
N TRP A 69 -25.82 16.86 44.35
CA TRP A 69 -25.74 18.21 44.92
C TRP A 69 -25.88 19.35 43.89
N GLY A 70 -26.82 20.28 43.97
CA GLY A 70 -27.70 20.66 45.06
C GLY A 70 -28.07 22.14 44.84
N GLU A 71 -29.30 22.47 45.21
CA GLU A 71 -29.75 23.79 45.64
C GLU A 71 -29.78 24.95 44.61
N GLY A 72 -31.01 25.22 44.14
CA GLY A 72 -31.57 26.57 44.31
C GLY A 72 -31.63 27.45 43.08
N MET A 73 -32.75 27.40 42.35
CA MET A 73 -33.34 28.63 41.79
C MET A 73 -34.83 28.45 41.49
N PRO A 74 -35.70 29.33 42.04
CA PRO A 74 -37.14 29.27 41.85
C PRO A 74 -37.60 30.15 40.69
N GLY A 75 -38.65 29.70 40.00
CA GLY A 75 -39.61 30.59 39.34
C GLY A 75 -39.67 30.49 37.82
N GLY A 76 -40.90 30.37 37.32
CA GLY A 76 -41.25 30.71 35.95
C GLY A 76 -42.01 29.61 35.21
N GLY A 77 -43.32 29.53 35.44
CA GLY A 77 -44.23 28.66 34.69
C GLY A 77 -44.28 28.99 33.20
N GLY A 78 -44.59 27.99 32.39
CA GLY A 78 -44.69 28.15 30.94
C GLY A 78 -45.22 26.91 30.24
N MET A 79 -46.55 26.77 30.26
CA MET A 79 -47.41 26.19 29.22
C MET A 79 -47.03 24.84 28.60
N GLY A 80 -47.83 23.83 28.95
CA GLY A 80 -47.95 22.61 28.18
C GLY A 80 -48.49 22.86 26.77
N ARG A 81 -47.97 22.07 25.82
CA ARG A 81 -48.69 21.74 24.60
C ARG A 81 -48.54 20.24 24.38
N GLY A 82 -49.62 19.53 24.71
CA GLY A 82 -49.78 18.13 24.35
C GLY A 82 -49.83 17.96 22.83
N GLY A 83 -49.22 16.87 22.36
CA GLY A 83 -49.26 16.40 20.98
C GLY A 83 -48.81 14.95 20.95
N TRP A 84 -49.79 14.07 21.13
CA TRP A 84 -49.66 12.62 21.04
C TRP A 84 -49.42 12.18 19.58
N GLY A 85 -48.66 11.08 19.40
CA GLY A 85 -48.80 10.21 18.22
C GLY A 85 -47.51 10.01 17.43
N GLY A 86 -46.87 8.85 17.60
CA GLY A 86 -45.75 8.45 16.74
C GLY A 86 -44.92 7.31 17.27
N GLY A 87 -45.55 6.21 17.69
CA GLY A 87 -44.84 4.94 17.89
C GLY A 87 -44.25 4.47 16.56
N GLY A 88 -42.93 4.47 16.47
CA GLY A 88 -42.17 3.95 15.34
C GLY A 88 -40.91 3.30 15.87
N MET A 89 -41.03 2.04 16.29
CA MET A 89 -39.92 1.17 16.61
C MET A 89 -38.99 1.02 15.40
N GLY A 90 -37.93 1.81 15.38
CA GLY A 90 -36.82 1.67 14.45
C GLY A 90 -35.53 1.39 15.18
N ARG A 91 -35.51 0.39 16.09
CA ARG A 91 -34.25 -0.19 16.58
C ARG A 91 -33.63 -1.02 15.45
N GLY A 92 -33.17 -0.33 14.41
CA GLY A 92 -32.17 -0.85 13.52
C GLY A 92 -30.88 -0.99 14.32
N ARG A 93 -30.65 -2.18 14.88
CA ARG A 93 -29.30 -2.70 15.09
C ARG A 93 -28.62 -2.69 13.72
N ARG A 94 -28.06 -1.55 13.31
CA ARG A 94 -27.04 -1.56 12.27
C ARG A 94 -25.79 -2.06 12.97
N GLY A 95 -25.55 -3.35 12.80
CA GLY A 95 -24.38 -4.03 13.34
C GLY A 95 -23.16 -3.16 13.08
N GLY A 96 -22.48 -2.81 14.17
CA GLY A 96 -21.11 -2.34 14.09
C GLY A 96 -20.35 -3.46 13.41
N TYR A 97 -20.10 -3.31 12.12
CA TYR A 97 -18.93 -3.93 11.54
C TYR A 97 -17.78 -3.52 12.46
N PRO A 98 -16.99 -4.47 12.98
CA PRO A 98 -15.70 -4.13 13.58
C PRO A 98 -15.02 -3.16 12.61
N PRO A 99 -14.29 -2.11 13.08
CA PRO A 99 -13.54 -1.24 12.19
C PRO A 99 -12.70 -2.13 11.28
N GLY A 100 -13.20 -2.35 10.07
CA GLY A 100 -12.53 -3.17 9.10
C GLY A 100 -11.19 -2.52 8.88
N ASP A 101 -10.17 -3.34 8.72
CA ASP A 101 -8.81 -2.92 8.45
C ASP A 101 -8.75 -2.26 7.04
N GLN A 102 -9.33 -1.05 6.95
CA GLN A 102 -9.81 -0.29 5.77
C GLN A 102 -8.69 0.41 4.99
N GLY A 103 -7.49 -0.17 4.93
CA GLY A 103 -6.46 0.30 4.02
C GLY A 103 -6.71 -0.24 2.61
N THR A 104 -6.73 0.62 1.58
CA THR A 104 -6.65 0.18 0.19
C THR A 104 -5.36 -0.63 0.02
N PRO A 105 -5.39 -1.91 -0.38
CA PRO A 105 -4.17 -2.67 -0.63
C PRO A 105 -3.49 -2.15 -1.88
N VAL A 106 -2.19 -1.88 -1.79
CA VAL A 106 -1.36 -1.51 -2.95
C VAL A 106 -0.16 -2.43 -3.00
N THR A 107 0.27 -2.84 -4.19
CA THR A 107 1.49 -3.64 -4.35
C THR A 107 2.61 -2.75 -4.86
N VAL A 108 3.68 -2.63 -4.08
CA VAL A 108 4.90 -1.95 -4.51
C VAL A 108 5.86 -2.99 -5.08
N GLN A 109 6.26 -2.81 -6.34
CA GLN A 109 7.07 -3.74 -7.12
C GLN A 109 8.34 -3.04 -7.64
N TRP A 110 9.49 -3.69 -7.52
CA TRP A 110 10.72 -3.29 -8.16
C TRP A 110 10.70 -3.73 -9.64
N ALA A 111 9.97 -2.98 -10.45
CA ALA A 111 9.63 -3.33 -11.84
C ALA A 111 10.84 -3.43 -12.78
N SER A 112 11.98 -2.81 -12.46
CA SER A 112 13.21 -2.96 -13.26
C SER A 112 13.92 -4.29 -13.04
N ALA A 113 13.60 -5.02 -11.97
CA ALA A 113 14.25 -6.29 -11.64
C ALA A 113 13.88 -7.38 -12.64
N LEU A 114 14.87 -8.16 -13.08
CA LEU A 114 14.69 -9.25 -14.04
C LEU A 114 13.53 -10.22 -13.69
N PRO A 115 13.41 -10.78 -12.47
CA PRO A 115 12.32 -11.71 -12.17
C PRO A 115 10.93 -11.07 -12.30
N VAL A 116 10.79 -9.79 -11.94
CA VAL A 116 9.52 -9.06 -12.08
C VAL A 116 9.18 -8.87 -13.56
N ARG A 117 10.14 -8.45 -14.38
CA ARG A 117 9.94 -8.27 -15.83
C ARG A 117 9.58 -9.56 -16.54
N LEU A 118 10.23 -10.67 -16.18
CA LEU A 118 9.92 -12.00 -16.72
C LEU A 118 8.50 -12.44 -16.35
N ALA A 119 8.07 -12.20 -15.11
CA ALA A 119 6.72 -12.52 -14.65
C ALA A 119 5.65 -11.65 -15.32
N GLU A 120 5.93 -10.36 -15.55
CA GLU A 120 5.05 -9.48 -16.34
C GLU A 120 4.94 -9.93 -17.80
N ALA A 121 6.06 -10.26 -18.45
CA ALA A 121 6.06 -10.77 -19.81
C ALA A 121 5.20 -12.03 -19.94
N LYS A 122 5.34 -12.96 -18.97
CA LYS A 122 4.51 -14.17 -18.91
C LYS A 122 3.01 -13.86 -18.76
N THR A 123 2.68 -12.89 -17.92
CA THR A 123 1.29 -12.43 -17.70
C THR A 123 0.68 -11.82 -18.96
N SER A 124 1.50 -11.14 -19.76
CA SER A 124 1.08 -10.56 -21.05
C SER A 124 0.98 -11.57 -22.20
N GLY A 125 1.35 -12.84 -21.97
CA GLY A 125 1.35 -13.89 -22.99
C GLY A 125 2.54 -13.83 -23.96
N GLY A 126 3.58 -13.07 -23.62
CA GLY A 126 4.83 -13.01 -24.39
C GLY A 126 5.74 -14.21 -24.14
N GLU A 127 6.68 -14.45 -25.06
CA GLU A 127 7.75 -15.42 -24.83
C GLU A 127 8.67 -14.95 -23.70
N VAL A 128 8.95 -15.83 -22.75
CA VAL A 128 9.77 -15.53 -21.59
C VAL A 128 11.19 -16.02 -21.85
N ASN A 129 12.06 -15.13 -22.33
CA ASN A 129 13.48 -15.42 -22.51
C ASN A 129 14.35 -14.43 -21.70
N ALA A 130 14.95 -14.93 -20.62
CA ALA A 130 15.81 -14.12 -19.75
C ALA A 130 17.06 -13.58 -20.48
N ALA A 131 17.61 -14.31 -21.45
CA ALA A 131 18.80 -13.89 -22.17
C ALA A 131 18.55 -12.67 -23.09
N GLU A 132 17.30 -12.46 -23.51
CA GLU A 132 16.91 -11.34 -24.38
C GLU A 132 16.53 -10.09 -23.59
N MET A 133 16.21 -10.24 -22.29
CA MET A 133 15.88 -9.12 -21.41
C MET A 133 17.14 -8.37 -20.98
N LYS A 134 17.49 -7.33 -21.74
CA LYS A 134 18.59 -6.42 -21.39
C LYS A 134 18.31 -5.73 -20.05
N PRO A 135 19.34 -5.52 -19.19
CA PRO A 135 19.21 -4.70 -17.99
C PRO A 135 18.72 -3.29 -18.32
N LEU A 136 17.94 -2.69 -17.41
CA LEU A 136 17.51 -1.30 -17.53
C LEU A 136 18.55 -0.37 -16.90
N ASN A 137 18.73 0.81 -17.51
CA ASN A 137 19.63 1.87 -17.03
C ASN A 137 18.98 2.74 -15.94
N GLU A 138 17.78 2.40 -15.50
CA GLU A 138 16.99 3.12 -14.51
C GLU A 138 16.51 2.14 -13.44
N TYR A 139 16.37 2.62 -12.21
CA TYR A 139 15.55 1.92 -11.23
C TYR A 139 14.09 2.25 -11.52
N VAL A 140 13.25 1.24 -11.65
CA VAL A 140 11.82 1.41 -11.93
C VAL A 140 11.04 0.75 -10.81
N ILE A 141 10.16 1.53 -10.18
CA ILE A 141 9.27 1.05 -9.13
C ILE A 141 7.84 1.28 -9.58
N ALA A 142 7.02 0.22 -9.56
CA ALA A 142 5.60 0.31 -9.84
C ALA A 142 4.79 0.20 -8.54
N VAL A 143 3.75 1.02 -8.43
CA VAL A 143 2.72 0.91 -7.40
C VAL A 143 1.42 0.52 -8.07
N VAL A 144 1.03 -0.75 -7.91
CA VAL A 144 -0.20 -1.32 -8.46
C VAL A 144 -1.36 -1.08 -7.49
N GLY A 145 -2.53 -0.69 -8.01
CA GLY A 145 -3.68 -0.25 -7.23
C GLY A 145 -3.52 1.20 -6.70
N PHE A 146 -2.78 2.05 -7.39
CA PHE A 146 -2.38 3.37 -6.88
C PHE A 146 -3.58 4.30 -6.58
N PRO A 147 -3.77 4.76 -5.33
CA PRO A 147 -4.92 5.56 -4.93
C PRO A 147 -4.67 7.06 -5.16
N LYS A 148 -4.92 7.54 -6.38
CA LYS A 148 -4.65 8.93 -6.81
C LYS A 148 -5.18 10.00 -5.84
N SER A 149 -6.43 9.87 -5.39
CA SER A 149 -7.09 10.83 -4.49
C SER A 149 -6.36 11.09 -3.15
N GLY A 150 -5.51 10.14 -2.73
CA GLY A 150 -4.66 10.27 -1.54
C GLY A 150 -3.43 11.15 -1.74
N PHE A 151 -3.01 11.34 -2.99
CA PHE A 151 -1.76 11.96 -3.39
C PHE A 151 -1.95 13.15 -4.33
N GLU A 152 -3.20 13.53 -4.63
CA GLU A 152 -3.48 14.76 -5.33
C GLU A 152 -3.06 15.99 -4.50
N PRO A 153 -2.46 17.01 -5.14
CA PRO A 153 -2.23 18.30 -4.50
C PRO A 153 -3.52 18.84 -3.86
N ARG A 154 -3.39 19.61 -2.78
CA ARG A 154 -4.55 20.37 -2.27
C ARG A 154 -5.05 21.30 -3.38
N GLN A 155 -6.32 21.10 -3.73
CA GLN A 155 -6.99 21.69 -4.88
C GLN A 155 -6.72 23.19 -5.02
N SER A 156 -6.43 23.62 -6.25
CA SER A 156 -6.47 25.04 -6.63
C SER A 156 -7.90 25.57 -6.54
N ASP A 157 -8.05 26.87 -6.27
CA ASP A 157 -9.34 27.59 -6.14
C ASP A 157 -10.29 27.43 -7.35
N SER A 158 -9.82 26.82 -8.46
CA SER A 158 -10.59 26.57 -9.68
C SER A 158 -11.64 25.45 -9.58
N GLY A 159 -11.59 24.60 -8.55
CA GLY A 159 -12.57 23.50 -8.37
C GLY A 159 -12.45 22.35 -9.38
N GLU A 160 -11.45 22.38 -10.26
CA GLU A 160 -11.13 21.32 -11.20
C GLU A 160 -10.25 20.26 -10.54
N ALA A 161 -10.45 18.98 -10.85
CA ALA A 161 -9.55 17.93 -10.40
C ALA A 161 -8.21 18.05 -11.14
N PRO A 162 -7.06 17.85 -10.48
CA PRO A 162 -5.78 17.91 -11.17
C PRO A 162 -5.74 16.86 -12.29
N ASP A 163 -5.24 17.26 -13.46
CA ASP A 163 -4.98 16.30 -14.53
C ASP A 163 -3.83 15.35 -14.17
N ASP A 164 -3.70 14.25 -14.93
CA ASP A 164 -2.67 13.24 -14.69
C ASP A 164 -1.23 13.79 -14.83
N GLY A 165 -1.03 14.86 -15.60
CA GLY A 165 0.27 15.53 -15.73
C GLY A 165 0.64 16.29 -14.46
N GLN A 166 -0.28 17.09 -13.92
CA GLN A 166 -0.08 17.80 -12.65
C GLN A 166 0.17 16.84 -11.48
N LEU A 167 -0.59 15.74 -11.44
CA LEU A 167 -0.38 14.71 -10.43
C LEU A 167 0.98 14.02 -10.62
N ALA A 168 1.38 13.69 -11.84
CA ALA A 168 2.70 13.10 -12.12
C ALA A 168 3.84 14.03 -11.68
N ASP A 169 3.75 15.32 -11.96
CA ASP A 169 4.76 16.30 -11.54
C ASP A 169 4.79 16.48 -10.02
N HIS A 170 3.63 16.50 -9.37
CA HIS A 170 3.57 16.51 -7.90
C HIS A 170 4.23 15.26 -7.30
N LEU A 171 3.94 14.08 -7.88
CA LEU A 171 4.50 12.80 -7.45
C LEU A 171 6.03 12.76 -7.58
N LYS A 172 6.64 13.46 -8.53
CA LYS A 172 8.11 13.59 -8.61
C LYS A 172 8.70 14.26 -7.38
N VAL A 173 7.99 15.22 -6.78
CA VAL A 173 8.46 15.97 -5.61
C VAL A 173 8.30 15.16 -4.32
N ILE A 174 7.17 14.48 -4.16
CA ILE A 174 6.80 13.81 -2.90
C ILE A 174 7.24 12.35 -2.79
N THR A 175 7.86 11.82 -3.85
CA THR A 175 8.37 10.44 -3.90
C THR A 175 9.89 10.41 -3.77
N VAL A 176 10.39 9.55 -2.89
CA VAL A 176 11.83 9.37 -2.67
C VAL A 176 12.18 7.88 -2.62
N LEU A 177 13.25 7.51 -3.33
CA LEU A 177 13.98 6.26 -3.15
C LEU A 177 15.24 6.55 -2.32
N SER A 178 15.39 5.90 -1.17
CA SER A 178 16.53 6.09 -0.26
C SER A 178 17.31 4.79 -0.08
N TYR A 179 18.64 4.86 -0.08
CA TYR A 179 19.54 3.74 0.22
C TYR A 179 20.89 4.30 0.68
N GLY A 180 21.52 3.68 1.68
CA GLY A 180 22.71 4.26 2.31
C GLY A 180 22.50 5.72 2.72
N SER A 181 23.34 6.63 2.20
CA SER A 181 23.19 8.08 2.36
C SER A 181 22.51 8.79 1.18
N GLN A 182 22.15 8.05 0.13
CA GLN A 182 21.59 8.59 -1.11
C GLN A 182 20.07 8.74 -1.00
N ARG A 183 19.55 9.74 -1.72
CA ARG A 183 18.12 9.98 -1.90
C ARG A 183 17.87 10.42 -3.33
N LEU A 184 16.99 9.71 -4.03
CA LEU A 184 16.63 9.98 -5.41
C LEU A 184 15.15 10.30 -5.50
N ASN A 185 14.82 11.41 -6.15
CA ASN A 185 13.47 11.66 -6.66
C ASN A 185 13.36 11.03 -8.05
N PRO A 186 12.16 10.59 -8.47
CA PRO A 186 11.98 10.04 -9.80
C PRO A 186 12.06 11.16 -10.84
N VAL A 187 12.72 10.88 -11.96
CA VAL A 187 12.83 11.81 -13.09
C VAL A 187 11.60 11.75 -14.00
N LYS A 188 10.88 10.62 -13.97
CA LYS A 188 9.65 10.40 -14.72
C LYS A 188 8.66 9.60 -13.88
N VAL A 189 7.38 9.99 -13.98
CA VAL A 189 6.26 9.27 -13.39
C VAL A 189 5.23 9.06 -14.47
N GLU A 190 4.80 7.81 -14.65
CA GLU A 190 3.73 7.43 -15.57
C GLU A 190 2.53 6.98 -14.77
N LEU A 191 1.36 7.57 -15.06
CA LEU A 191 0.09 7.13 -14.50
C LEU A 191 -0.65 6.34 -15.56
N ASN A 192 -0.79 5.03 -15.33
CA ASN A 192 -1.54 4.17 -16.23
C ASN A 192 -2.83 3.73 -15.53
N GLN A 193 -3.96 4.25 -16.03
CA GLN A 193 -5.31 3.86 -15.57
C GLN A 193 -5.83 2.60 -16.27
N GLY A 194 -4.95 1.77 -16.83
CA GLY A 194 -5.27 0.44 -17.34
C GLY A 194 -5.88 -0.47 -16.27
N ARG A 195 -6.02 -1.75 -16.60
CA ARG A 195 -6.85 -2.71 -15.86
C ARG A 195 -6.59 -2.81 -14.35
N ASP A 196 -5.38 -2.50 -13.90
CA ASP A 196 -4.93 -2.63 -12.51
C ASP A 196 -4.62 -1.30 -11.81
N GLY A 197 -4.73 -0.17 -12.52
CA GLY A 197 -4.47 1.17 -12.01
C GLY A 197 -3.09 1.30 -11.34
N ARG A 198 -2.06 1.68 -12.09
CA ARG A 198 -0.68 1.73 -11.57
C ARG A 198 -0.01 3.09 -11.79
N ALA A 199 0.88 3.43 -10.87
CA ALA A 199 1.84 4.52 -11.03
C ALA A 199 3.26 3.91 -11.16
N VAL A 200 4.01 4.31 -12.19
CA VAL A 200 5.36 3.82 -12.47
C VAL A 200 6.35 4.96 -12.30
N PHE A 201 7.35 4.75 -11.45
CA PHE A 201 8.33 5.75 -11.04
C PHE A 201 9.71 5.34 -11.57
N HIS A 202 10.33 6.22 -12.34
CA HIS A 202 11.66 6.02 -12.93
C HIS A 202 12.68 6.87 -12.20
N PHE A 203 13.75 6.25 -11.70
CA PHE A 203 14.86 6.91 -11.04
C PHE A 203 16.15 6.65 -11.81
N GLU A 204 16.98 7.67 -11.94
CA GLU A 204 18.30 7.52 -12.56
C GLU A 204 19.21 6.61 -11.72
N LYS A 205 19.93 5.69 -12.37
CA LYS A 205 20.99 4.90 -11.74
C LYS A 205 22.28 5.74 -11.61
N SER A 206 22.21 6.87 -10.91
CA SER A 206 23.37 7.76 -10.71
C SER A 206 24.45 7.13 -9.84
N ALA A 207 24.06 6.30 -8.86
CA ALA A 207 24.93 5.42 -8.09
C ALA A 207 24.33 4.02 -8.01
N PRO A 208 25.14 2.95 -8.14
CA PRO A 208 24.64 1.59 -8.04
C PRO A 208 24.31 1.25 -6.59
N ILE A 209 23.06 0.83 -6.35
CA ILE A 209 22.64 0.16 -5.12
C ILE A 209 23.32 -1.21 -5.05
N THR A 210 23.92 -1.51 -3.91
CA THR A 210 24.67 -2.76 -3.67
C THR A 210 24.19 -3.46 -2.40
N LEU A 211 24.61 -4.71 -2.19
CA LEU A 211 24.26 -5.45 -0.97
C LEU A 211 24.78 -4.77 0.32
N GLU A 212 25.81 -3.92 0.24
CA GLU A 212 26.35 -3.16 1.39
C GLU A 212 25.35 -2.13 1.93
N ASP A 213 24.46 -1.62 1.08
CA ASP A 213 23.38 -0.70 1.48
C ASP A 213 22.34 -1.37 2.38
N LYS A 214 22.32 -2.73 2.39
CA LYS A 214 21.40 -3.63 3.12
C LYS A 214 19.94 -3.55 2.68
N ASP A 215 19.45 -2.33 2.48
CA ASP A 215 18.08 -2.04 2.14
C ASP A 215 17.95 -0.80 1.24
N ALA A 216 16.85 -0.78 0.49
CA ALA A 216 16.37 0.38 -0.23
C ALA A 216 14.92 0.68 0.17
N GLU A 217 14.62 1.94 0.46
CA GLU A 217 13.29 2.39 0.88
C GLU A 217 12.65 3.25 -0.20
N PHE A 218 11.53 2.80 -0.72
CA PHE A 218 10.63 3.59 -1.55
C PHE A 218 9.55 4.21 -0.68
N ARG A 219 9.32 5.51 -0.84
CA ARG A 219 8.33 6.25 -0.06
C ARG A 219 7.66 7.34 -0.89
N ILE A 220 6.34 7.40 -0.80
CA ILE A 220 5.50 8.50 -1.28
C ILE A 220 4.80 9.08 -0.05
N THR A 221 5.00 10.36 0.23
CA THR A 221 4.42 11.01 1.41
C THR A 221 3.60 12.23 1.00
N SER A 222 2.28 12.18 1.23
CA SER A 222 1.40 13.35 1.16
C SER A 222 0.88 13.73 2.54
N ASP A 223 0.15 14.84 2.62
CA ASP A 223 -0.55 15.25 3.85
C ASP A 223 -1.59 14.24 4.33
N ARG A 224 -2.12 13.42 3.41
CA ARG A 224 -3.28 12.55 3.65
C ARG A 224 -2.89 11.09 3.73
N MET A 225 -1.87 10.65 3.00
CA MET A 225 -1.53 9.25 2.84
C MET A 225 -0.03 9.05 2.72
N GLU A 226 0.44 7.90 3.20
CA GLU A 226 1.82 7.45 2.99
C GLU A 226 1.83 6.03 2.43
N ILE A 227 2.57 5.85 1.33
CA ILE A 227 2.98 4.54 0.82
C ILE A 227 4.46 4.40 1.10
N LYS A 228 4.82 3.41 1.89
CA LYS A 228 6.21 3.12 2.26
C LYS A 228 6.50 1.64 2.11
N LYS A 229 7.59 1.33 1.41
CA LYS A 229 8.09 -0.04 1.28
C LYS A 229 9.61 -0.04 1.39
N LYS A 230 10.09 -0.80 2.37
CA LYS A 230 11.49 -1.15 2.56
C LYS A 230 11.77 -2.52 1.92
N PHE A 231 12.77 -2.56 1.06
CA PHE A 231 13.26 -3.75 0.37
C PHE A 231 14.57 -4.20 1.00
N ALA A 232 14.65 -5.45 1.45
CA ALA A 232 15.90 -6.02 1.95
C ALA A 232 16.69 -6.56 0.76
N LEU A 233 17.84 -5.97 0.46
CA LEU A 233 18.58 -6.26 -0.78
C LEU A 233 19.09 -7.72 -0.82
N LYS A 234 19.37 -8.31 0.34
CA LYS A 234 19.70 -9.74 0.48
C LYS A 234 18.57 -10.68 0.03
N GLU A 235 17.32 -10.21 0.00
CA GLU A 235 16.15 -10.99 -0.44
C GLU A 235 15.83 -10.76 -1.92
N MET A 236 16.57 -9.84 -2.57
CA MET A 236 16.41 -9.44 -3.96
C MET A 236 17.50 -10.05 -4.85
N GLU A 237 17.99 -11.22 -4.46
CA GLU A 237 18.91 -11.99 -5.28
C GLU A 237 18.16 -13.00 -6.14
N TYR A 238 18.42 -12.97 -7.43
CA TYR A 238 17.94 -13.97 -8.38
C TYR A 238 19.16 -14.60 -9.05
N GLN A 239 19.22 -15.93 -9.06
CA GLN A 239 20.37 -16.69 -9.58
C GLN A 239 21.72 -16.26 -8.99
N GLY A 240 21.74 -15.88 -7.70
CA GLY A 240 22.95 -15.50 -6.97
C GLY A 240 23.46 -14.09 -7.24
N LYS A 241 22.65 -13.23 -7.87
CA LYS A 241 22.98 -11.83 -8.13
C LYS A 241 21.85 -10.92 -7.67
N LEU A 242 22.21 -9.76 -7.13
CA LEU A 242 21.26 -8.69 -6.85
C LEU A 242 20.62 -8.23 -8.17
N GLU A 243 19.30 -8.33 -8.29
CA GLU A 243 18.54 -7.95 -9.49
C GLU A 243 17.64 -6.75 -9.19
N ILE A 244 17.94 -5.59 -9.78
CA ILE A 244 17.26 -4.30 -9.54
C ILE A 244 17.32 -3.33 -10.73
#